data_AF-A0A523T769-F1
#
_entry.id   AF-A0A523T769-F1
#
_cell.length_a   1.000
_cell.length_b   1.000
_cell.length_c   1.000
_cell.angle_alpha   90.00
_cell.angle_beta   90.00
_cell.angle_gamma   90.00
#
_symmetry.space_group_name_H-M   'P 1'
#
loop_
_entity.id
_entity.type
_entity.pdbx_description
1 polymer ?
#
loop_
_entity_poly.entity_id
_entity_poly.type
_entity_poly.pdbx_seq_one_letter_code
_entity_poly.pdbx_strand_id
1 'polypeptide(L)'
;LFSGAIDIFVGLLELLSELVRIISFTFRLFGNMTAGEILLLIVAFLVPWVLALPFYGLELLVGFVQALIFGGLTLVFATIAVTPHTAEAD
;
A
#
# COMPACT_ATOMS: atom_id res chain seq x y z
N LEU A 1 -10.85 -10.95 -33.70
CA LEU A 1 -10.95 -12.08 -32.75
C LEU A 1 -9.69 -12.21 -31.87
N PHE A 2 -8.51 -12.44 -32.45
CA PHE A 2 -7.25 -12.56 -31.67
C PHE A 2 -6.87 -11.27 -30.91
N SER A 3 -7.06 -10.08 -31.50
CA SER A 3 -6.82 -8.81 -30.80
C SER A 3 -7.74 -8.60 -29.59
N GLY A 4 -9.05 -8.83 -29.75
CA GLY A 4 -10.01 -8.66 -28.65
C GLY A 4 -9.81 -9.63 -27.48
N ALA A 5 -9.29 -10.84 -27.74
CA ALA A 5 -8.91 -11.76 -26.67
C ALA A 5 -7.68 -11.28 -25.89
N ILE A 6 -6.73 -10.63 -26.57
CA ILE A 6 -5.55 -10.02 -25.95
C ILE A 6 -5.97 -8.79 -25.12
N ASP A 7 -6.86 -7.94 -25.62
CA ASP A 7 -7.32 -6.75 -24.89
C ASP A 7 -8.04 -7.10 -23.58
N ILE A 8 -8.88 -8.13 -23.59
CA ILE A 8 -9.52 -8.65 -22.37
C ILE A 8 -8.48 -9.19 -21.38
N PHE A 9 -7.46 -9.89 -21.89
CA PHE A 9 -6.38 -10.41 -21.04
C PHE A 9 -5.50 -9.30 -20.45
N VAL A 10 -5.21 -8.24 -21.23
CA VAL A 10 -4.47 -7.06 -20.76
C VAL A 10 -5.28 -6.29 -19.73
N GLY A 11 -6.58 -6.06 -19.94
CA GLY A 11 -7.45 -5.41 -18.96
C GLY A 11 -7.55 -6.19 -17.64
N LEU A 12 -7.61 -7.53 -17.71
CA LEU A 12 -7.53 -8.37 -16.52
C LEU A 12 -6.18 -8.25 -15.80
N LEU A 13 -5.08 -8.20 -16.56
CA LEU A 13 -3.73 -8.05 -16.02
C LEU A 13 -3.53 -6.67 -15.36
N GLU A 14 -4.07 -5.61 -15.95
CA GLU A 14 -4.05 -4.24 -15.42
C GLU A 14 -4.74 -4.17 -14.06
N LEU A 15 -5.95 -4.72 -13.94
CA LEU A 15 -6.68 -4.82 -12.68
C LEU A 15 -5.88 -5.59 -11.62
N LEU A 16 -5.25 -6.71 -12.01
CA LEU A 16 -4.42 -7.51 -11.12
C LEU A 16 -3.17 -6.75 -10.65
N SER A 17 -2.51 -6.02 -11.55
CA SER A 17 -1.34 -5.18 -11.27
C SER A 17 -1.68 -4.07 -10.25
N GLU A 18 -2.85 -3.47 -10.41
CA GLU A 18 -3.37 -2.43 -9.52
C GLU A 18 -3.70 -2.98 -8.11
N LEU A 19 -4.34 -4.15 -8.05
CA LEU A 19 -4.59 -4.87 -6.81
C LEU A 19 -3.29 -5.24 -6.10
N VAL A 20 -2.29 -5.76 -6.83
CA VAL A 20 -0.97 -6.11 -6.27
C VAL A 20 -0.25 -4.88 -5.71
N ARG A 21 -0.42 -3.70 -6.34
CA ARG A 21 0.10 -2.43 -5.82
C ARG A 21 -0.51 -2.11 -4.45
N ILE A 22 -1.84 -2.14 -4.33
CA ILE A 22 -2.56 -1.89 -3.08
C ILE A 22 -2.08 -2.86 -1.98
N ILE A 23 -2.01 -4.16 -2.29
CA ILE A 23 -1.53 -5.18 -1.34
C ILE A 23 -0.09 -4.89 -0.90
N SER A 24 0.80 -4.53 -1.83
CA SER A 24 2.19 -4.20 -1.51
C SER A 24 2.31 -2.99 -0.57
N PHE A 25 1.45 -1.99 -0.72
CA PHE A 25 1.40 -0.84 0.18
C PHE A 25 0.85 -1.21 1.56
N THR A 26 -0.19 -2.04 1.64
CA THR A 26 -0.76 -2.53 2.91
C THR A 26 0.24 -3.39 3.67
N PHE A 27 0.95 -4.32 3.01
CA PHE A 27 2.01 -5.10 3.65
C PHE A 27 3.18 -4.22 4.12
N ARG A 28 3.48 -3.12 3.43
CA ARG A 28 4.51 -2.17 3.86
C ARG A 28 4.06 -1.36 5.09
N LEU A 29 2.80 -0.93 5.15
CA LEU A 29 2.23 -0.25 6.31
C LEU A 29 2.11 -1.19 7.52
N PHE A 30 1.61 -2.41 7.29
CA PHE A 30 1.49 -3.46 8.30
C PHE A 30 2.87 -3.85 8.84
N GLY A 31 3.85 -4.08 7.95
CA GLY A 31 5.22 -4.39 8.34
C GLY A 31 5.86 -3.31 9.21
N ASN A 32 5.69 -2.03 8.87
CA ASN A 32 6.24 -0.94 9.67
C ASN A 32 5.55 -0.78 11.03
N MET A 33 4.23 -0.91 11.13
CA MET A 33 3.52 -0.83 12.43
C MET A 33 3.76 -2.07 13.31
N THR A 34 3.80 -3.26 12.72
CA THR A 34 4.05 -4.52 13.44
C THR A 34 5.52 -4.66 13.86
N ALA A 35 6.47 -4.19 13.05
CA ALA A 35 7.88 -4.18 13.44
C ALA A 35 8.09 -3.33 14.70
N GLY A 36 7.44 -2.16 14.80
CA GLY A 36 7.55 -1.30 15.97
C GLY A 36 6.93 -1.86 17.23
N GLU A 37 5.73 -2.43 17.11
CA GLU A 37 5.06 -3.11 18.21
C GLU A 37 5.89 -4.29 18.72
N ILE A 38 6.38 -5.15 17.81
CA ILE A 38 7.21 -6.31 18.16
C ILE A 38 8.56 -5.87 18.72
N LEU A 39 9.17 -4.83 18.15
CA LEU A 39 10.44 -4.26 18.64
C LEU A 39 10.27 -3.73 20.06
N LEU A 40 9.20 -2.97 20.35
CA LEU A 40 8.91 -2.50 21.70
C LEU A 40 8.72 -3.64 22.68
N LEU A 41 7.99 -4.69 22.29
CA LEU A 41 7.77 -5.87 23.11
C LEU A 41 9.09 -6.56 23.48
N ILE A 42 10.02 -6.65 22.53
CA ILE A 42 11.35 -7.24 22.72
C ILE A 42 12.26 -6.31 23.56
N VAL A 43 12.27 -5.01 23.25
CA VAL A 43 13.14 -4.01 23.89
C VAL A 43 12.70 -3.72 25.32
N ALA A 44 11.40 -3.72 25.62
CA ALA A 44 10.86 -3.61 26.98
C ALA A 44 11.34 -4.72 27.91
N PHE A 45 11.71 -5.88 27.36
CA PHE A 45 12.23 -7.03 28.12
C PHE A 45 13.77 -7.07 28.20
N LEU A 46 14.49 -6.39 27.30
CA LEU A 46 15.93 -6.62 27.09
C LEU A 46 16.85 -5.39 27.23
N VAL A 47 16.40 -4.15 26.97
CA VAL A 47 17.28 -2.97 26.81
C VAL A 47 16.70 -1.71 27.50
N PRO A 48 17.55 -0.76 27.95
CA PRO A 48 17.10 0.51 28.51
C PRO A 48 16.18 1.32 27.57
N TRP A 49 15.06 1.77 28.13
CA TRP A 49 13.95 2.51 27.49
C TRP A 49 14.35 3.73 26.65
N VAL A 50 15.54 4.28 26.87
CA VAL A 50 16.03 5.52 26.21
C VAL A 50 16.32 5.32 24.72
N LEU A 51 16.74 4.12 24.29
CA LEU A 51 16.99 3.83 22.86
C LEU A 51 15.70 3.63 22.07
N ALA A 52 14.62 3.19 22.72
CA ALA A 52 13.33 2.95 22.08
C ALA A 52 12.61 4.25 21.70
N LEU A 53 12.76 5.31 22.51
CA LEU A 53 12.06 6.59 22.33
C LEU A 53 12.28 7.27 20.96
N PRO A 54 13.52 7.50 20.49
CA PRO A 54 13.74 8.13 19.18
C PRO A 54 13.30 7.23 18.01
N PHE A 55 13.48 5.91 18.14
CA PHE A 55 13.04 4.95 17.14
C PHE A 55 11.51 4.94 17.00
N TYR A 56 10.79 4.97 18.13
CA TYR A 56 9.33 5.02 18.18
C TYR A 56 8.77 6.29 17.53
N GLY A 57 9.41 7.44 17.76
CA GLY A 57 9.02 8.70 17.13
C GLY A 57 9.22 8.70 15.61
N LEU A 58 10.35 8.18 15.13
CA LEU A 58 10.65 8.07 13.70
C LEU A 58 9.75 7.04 13.00
N GLU A 59 9.47 5.93 13.66
CA GLU A 59 8.60 4.86 13.17
C GLU A 59 7.14 5.28 13.04
N LEU A 60 6.61 5.99 14.05
CA LEU A 60 5.28 6.59 14.00
C LEU A 60 5.15 7.56 12.81
N LEU A 61 6.19 8.36 12.56
CA LEU A 61 6.27 9.29 11.43
C LEU A 61 6.25 8.57 10.08
N VAL A 62 7.04 7.51 9.94
CA VAL A 62 7.09 6.69 8.71
C VAL A 62 5.75 5.98 8.48
N GLY A 63 5.12 5.43 9.52
CA GLY A 63 3.79 4.85 9.45
C GLY A 63 2.73 5.87 9.03
N PHE A 64 2.79 7.08 9.56
CA PHE A 64 1.89 8.17 9.19
C PHE A 64 2.03 8.58 7.72
N VAL A 65 3.26 8.77 7.23
CA VAL A 65 3.54 9.07 5.82
C VAL A 65 3.05 7.95 4.92
N GLN A 66 3.25 6.70 5.30
CA GLN A 66 2.83 5.52 4.55
C GLN A 66 1.29 5.43 4.44
N ALA A 67 0.56 5.77 5.51
CA ALA A 67 -0.90 5.84 5.51
C ALA A 67 -1.45 6.99 4.63
N LEU A 68 -0.78 8.14 4.64
CA LEU A 68 -1.09 9.27 3.74
C LEU A 68 -0.93 8.89 2.27
N ILE A 69 0.17 8.23 1.93
CA ILE A 69 0.43 7.75 0.55
C ILE A 69 -0.61 6.71 0.14
N PHE A 70 -0.99 5.79 1.04
CA PHE A 70 -2.02 4.80 0.78
C PHE A 70 -3.37 5.45 0.46
N GLY A 71 -3.86 6.35 1.32
CA GLY A 71 -5.11 7.07 1.07
C GLY A 71 -5.09 7.89 -0.21
N GLY A 72 -3.95 8.53 -0.53
CA GLY A 72 -3.76 9.25 -1.79
C GLY A 72 -3.86 8.35 -3.02
N LEU A 73 -3.21 7.19 -2.99
CA LEU A 73 -3.28 6.22 -4.09
C LEU A 73 -4.67 5.59 -4.21
N THR A 74 -5.33 5.26 -3.09
CA THR A 74 -6.72 4.76 -3.09
C THR A 74 -7.69 5.76 -3.72
N LEU A 75 -7.51 7.06 -3.44
CA LEU A 75 -8.33 8.11 -4.05
C LEU A 75 -8.08 8.20 -5.57
N VAL A 76 -6.82 8.16 -6.01
CA VAL A 76 -6.49 8.12 -7.44
C VAL A 76 -7.10 6.88 -8.11
N PHE A 77 -7.03 5.71 -7.48
CA PHE A 77 -7.63 4.49 -8.02
C PHE A 77 -9.16 4.55 -8.05
N ALA A 78 -9.79 5.12 -7.02
CA ALA A 78 -11.22 5.35 -7.03
C ALA A 78 -11.63 6.27 -8.20
N THR A 79 -10.81 7.27 -8.54
CA THR A 79 -11.05 8.12 -9.72
C THR A 79 -10.84 7.40 -11.04
N ILE A 80 -9.84 6.51 -11.14
CA ILE A 80 -9.60 5.69 -12.35
C ILE A 80 -10.74 4.68 -12.55
N ALA A 81 -11.18 4.00 -11.49
CA ALA A 81 -12.27 3.03 -11.55
C ALA A 81 -13.66 3.65 -11.79
N VAL A 82 -13.87 4.89 -11.32
CA VAL A 82 -15.12 5.65 -11.57
C VAL A 82 -15.11 6.32 -12.94
N THR A 83 -13.95 6.56 -13.55
CA THR A 83 -13.87 7.02 -14.94
C THR A 83 -14.33 5.87 -15.84
N PRO A 84 -15.54 5.94 -16.43
CA PRO A 84 -15.98 4.91 -17.34
C PRO A 84 -15.08 4.98 -18.57
N HIS A 85 -14.59 3.84 -19.05
CA HIS A 85 -14.11 3.72 -20.43
C HIS A 85 -15.31 3.90 -21.38
N THR A 86 -15.81 5.14 -21.52
CA THR A 86 -16.69 5.55 -22.61
C THR A 86 -15.85 6.23 -23.69
N ALA A 87 -15.15 5.42 -24.47
CA ALA A 87 -14.55 5.71 -25.78
C ALA A 87 -13.78 4.42 -26.17
N GLU A 88 -14.05 3.67 -27.24
CA GLU A 88 -14.68 4.01 -28.52
C GLU A 88 -15.44 2.79 -29.05
N ALA A 89 -16.69 3.04 -29.45
CA ALA A 89 -17.28 2.37 -30.58
C ALA A 89 -16.85 3.18 -31.81
N ASP A 90 -15.79 2.71 -32.49
CA ASP A 90 -15.58 2.84 -33.94
C ASP A 90 -14.48 1.86 -34.40
#